data_AF-A0A8S1AKE6-F1
#
_entry.id   AF-A0A8S1AKE6-F1
#
_cell.length_a   1.000
_cell.length_b   1.000
_cell.length_c   1.000
_cell.angle_alpha   90.00
_cell.angle_beta   90.00
_cell.angle_gamma   90.00
#
_symmetry.space_group_name_H-M   'P 1'
#
loop_
_entity.id
_entity.type
_entity.pdbx_description
1 polymer ?
#
loop_
_entity_poly.entity_id
_entity_poly.type
_entity_poly.pdbx_seq_one_letter_code
_entity_poly.pdbx_strand_id
1 'polypeptide(L)'
;MKKLMREIWHNFVETGKPVPEGSSLPSWPPVEADTSPYMSLGRTVELYRSALTEDRTRFWENIYQKYSLEPISPPKSYSRAHTDL
;
A
#
# COMPACT_ATOMS: atom_id res chain seq x y z
N MET A 1 2.83 14.11 17.65
CA MET A 1 2.87 13.41 16.33
C MET A 1 4.13 13.59 15.49
N LYS A 2 4.60 14.81 15.16
CA LYS A 2 5.81 14.95 14.30
C LYS A 2 7.05 14.19 14.80
N LYS A 3 7.34 14.26 16.12
CA LYS A 3 8.46 13.52 16.74
C LYS A 3 8.26 12.00 16.62
N LEU A 4 7.10 11.52 17.05
CA LEU A 4 6.72 10.11 17.02
C LEU A 4 6.80 9.51 15.61
N MET A 5 6.30 10.21 14.57
CA MET A 5 6.39 9.71 13.20
C MET A 5 7.84 9.56 12.74
N ARG A 6 8.72 10.52 13.05
CA ARG A 6 10.15 10.41 12.71
C ARG A 6 10.82 9.25 13.42
N GLU A 7 10.46 9.01 14.68
CA GLU A 7 10.99 7.90 15.48
C GLU A 7 10.55 6.54 14.92
N ILE A 8 9.26 6.38 14.60
CA ILE A 8 8.72 5.18 13.94
C ILE A 8 9.45 4.90 12.63
N TRP A 9 9.62 5.92 11.77
CA TRP A 9 10.32 5.79 10.50
C TRP A 9 11.81 5.47 10.68
N HIS A 10 12.47 6.15 11.62
CA HIS A 10 13.87 5.90 11.96
C HIS A 10 14.10 4.45 12.39
N ASN A 11 13.30 3.96 13.35
CA ASN A 11 13.41 2.60 13.87
C ASN A 11 13.16 1.55 12.79
N PHE A 12 12.19 1.80 11.89
CA PHE A 12 11.94 0.92 10.76
C PHE A 12 13.13 0.85 9.79
N VAL A 13 13.73 2.00 9.45
CA VAL A 13 14.90 2.05 8.56
C VAL A 13 16.11 1.36 9.19
N GLU A 14 16.33 1.53 10.49
CA GLU A 14 17.49 0.97 11.19
C GLU A 14 17.35 -0.53 11.50
N THR A 15 16.16 -0.98 11.89
CA THR A 15 15.97 -2.32 12.48
C THR A 15 14.90 -3.18 11.81
N GLY A 16 14.13 -2.61 10.88
CA GLY A 16 12.93 -3.24 10.34
C GLY A 16 11.73 -3.29 11.29
N LYS A 17 11.89 -2.86 12.55
CA LYS A 17 10.82 -2.84 13.57
C LYS A 17 10.42 -1.39 13.88
N PRO A 18 9.26 -0.89 13.42
CA PRO A 18 8.84 0.50 13.66
C PRO A 18 8.60 0.81 15.14
N VAL A 19 8.17 -0.20 15.91
CA VAL A 19 7.97 -0.12 17.36
C VAL A 19 8.85 -1.18 18.03
N PRO A 20 9.98 -0.80 18.63
CA PRO A 20 10.87 -1.72 19.32
C PRO A 20 10.24 -2.24 20.63
N GLU A 21 10.77 -3.36 21.12
CA GLU A 21 10.37 -3.93 22.41
C GLU A 21 10.62 -2.94 23.56
N GLY A 22 9.70 -2.89 24.53
CA GLY A 22 9.75 -1.93 25.63
C GLY A 22 9.24 -0.51 25.30
N SER A 23 8.81 -0.26 24.05
CA SER A 23 8.10 0.97 23.71
C SER A 23 6.78 1.11 24.48
N SER A 24 6.37 2.36 24.74
CA SER A 24 5.05 2.68 25.31
C SER A 24 3.90 2.54 24.31
N LEU A 25 4.22 2.32 23.03
CA LEU A 25 3.24 2.13 21.97
C LEU A 25 2.76 0.67 21.93
N PRO A 26 1.56 0.40 21.37
CA PRO A 26 1.17 -0.96 21.04
C PRO A 26 2.22 -1.64 20.15
N SER A 27 2.48 -2.93 20.41
CA SER A 27 3.35 -3.72 19.54
C SER A 27 2.84 -3.66 18.09
N TRP A 28 3.76 -3.48 17.16
CA TRP A 28 3.45 -3.36 15.74
C TRP A 28 4.04 -4.57 14.99
N PRO A 29 3.30 -5.69 14.92
CA PRO A 29 3.75 -6.86 14.18
C PRO A 29 3.71 -6.61 12.67
N PRO A 30 4.39 -7.45 11.87
CA PRO A 30 4.24 -7.46 10.42
C PRO A 30 2.78 -7.67 9.99
N VAL A 31 2.48 -7.21 8.79
CA VAL A 31 1.17 -7.44 8.16
C VAL A 31 1.11 -8.83 7.54
N GLU A 32 -0.04 -9.48 7.66
CA GLU A 32 -0.35 -10.79 7.11
C GLU A 32 -0.97 -10.67 5.70
N ALA A 33 -1.23 -11.81 5.07
CA ALA A 33 -1.79 -11.88 3.71
C ALA A 33 -3.15 -11.18 3.56
N ASP A 34 -3.92 -11.06 4.65
CA ASP A 34 -5.22 -10.38 4.67
C ASP A 34 -5.11 -8.87 4.87
N THR A 35 -3.90 -8.30 4.88
CA THR A 35 -3.59 -6.88 5.12
C THR A 35 -3.85 -6.41 6.56
N SER A 36 -3.98 -7.34 7.51
CA SER A 36 -4.07 -7.08 8.94
C SER A 36 -2.79 -7.52 9.68
N PRO A 37 -2.51 -7.02 10.90
CA PRO A 37 -3.12 -5.85 11.51
C PRO A 37 -2.54 -4.55 10.91
N TYR A 38 -3.23 -3.42 11.11
CA TYR A 38 -2.70 -2.10 10.78
C TYR A 38 -2.59 -1.21 12.02
N MET A 39 -1.64 -0.28 12.01
CA MET A 39 -1.50 0.74 13.04
C MET A 39 -2.21 2.02 12.62
N SER A 40 -3.18 2.46 13.42
CA SER A 40 -3.78 3.78 13.29
C SER A 40 -2.88 4.81 13.96
N LEU A 41 -2.32 5.72 13.16
CA LEU A 41 -1.42 6.79 13.61
C LEU A 41 -2.17 8.11 13.77
N GLY A 42 -3.15 8.12 14.67
CA GLY A 42 -4.01 9.27 14.96
C GLY A 42 -3.49 10.15 16.09
N ARG A 43 -4.43 10.80 16.80
CA ARG A 43 -4.13 11.46 18.09
C ARG A 43 -3.71 10.43 19.13
N THR A 44 -4.38 9.28 19.11
CA THR A 44 -4.01 8.06 19.80
C THR A 44 -3.42 7.09 18.78
N VAL A 45 -2.45 6.30 19.24
CA VAL A 45 -1.84 5.24 18.44
C VAL A 45 -2.47 3.93 18.85
N GLU A 46 -3.07 3.22 17.90
CA GLU A 46 -3.90 2.04 18.15
C GLU A 46 -3.63 0.97 17.09
N LEU A 47 -3.49 -0.28 17.53
CA LEU A 47 -3.38 -1.42 16.64
C LEU A 47 -4.77 -2.00 16.36
N TYR A 48 -5.17 -2.00 15.10
CA TYR A 48 -6.40 -2.62 14.64
C TYR A 48 -6.08 -3.99 14.05
N ARG A 49 -6.77 -5.03 14.54
CA ARG A 49 -6.55 -6.42 14.11
C ARG A 49 -7.30 -6.81 12.83
N SER A 50 -8.16 -5.95 12.32
CA SER A 50 -8.87 -6.15 11.05
C SER A 50 -8.12 -5.48 9.91
N ALA A 51 -8.38 -5.92 8.69
CA ALA A 51 -7.90 -5.28 7.48
C ALA A 51 -8.42 -3.83 7.35
N LEU A 52 -7.60 -2.94 6.77
CA LEU A 52 -8.00 -1.55 6.55
C LEU A 52 -8.99 -1.45 5.38
N THR A 53 -10.21 -1.00 5.67
CA THR A 53 -11.29 -0.82 4.67
C THR A 53 -11.55 -2.07 3.82
N GLU A 54 -11.62 -3.22 4.50
CA GLU A 54 -11.71 -4.56 3.88
C GLU A 54 -12.72 -4.65 2.73
N ASP A 55 -13.97 -4.23 2.97
CA ASP A 55 -15.04 -4.28 1.95
C ASP A 55 -14.69 -3.51 0.68
N ARG A 56 -14.07 -2.35 0.84
CA ARG A 56 -13.68 -1.48 -0.29
C ARG A 56 -12.48 -2.05 -1.03
N THR A 57 -11.49 -2.56 -0.30
CA THR A 57 -10.33 -3.23 -0.89
C THR A 57 -10.79 -4.44 -1.71
N ARG A 58 -11.67 -5.28 -1.15
CA ARG A 58 -12.25 -6.44 -1.81
C ARG A 58 -13.11 -6.07 -3.02
N PHE A 59 -13.90 -4.99 -2.92
CA PHE A 59 -14.69 -4.48 -4.04
C PHE A 59 -13.81 -4.16 -5.26
N TRP A 60 -12.72 -3.41 -5.05
CA TRP A 60 -11.82 -3.05 -6.14
C TRP A 60 -11.00 -4.23 -6.65
N GLU A 61 -10.49 -5.07 -5.75
CA GLU A 61 -9.76 -6.29 -6.12
C GLU A 61 -10.60 -7.16 -7.06
N ASN A 62 -11.88 -7.36 -6.73
CA ASN A 62 -12.81 -8.13 -7.57
C ASN A 62 -13.02 -7.49 -8.96
N ILE A 63 -13.06 -6.15 -9.05
CA ILE A 63 -13.18 -5.45 -10.34
C ILE A 63 -11.91 -5.64 -11.16
N TYR A 64 -10.74 -5.39 -10.58
CA TYR A 64 -9.48 -5.51 -11.30
C TYR A 64 -9.20 -6.96 -11.71
N GLN A 65 -9.39 -7.92 -10.82
CA GLN A 65 -9.22 -9.34 -11.14
C GLN A 65 -10.13 -9.80 -12.29
N LYS A 66 -11.36 -9.24 -12.37
CA LYS A 66 -12.34 -9.62 -13.38
C LYS A 66 -12.17 -8.89 -14.72
N TYR A 67 -11.73 -7.63 -14.68
CA TYR A 67 -11.79 -6.73 -15.83
C TYR A 67 -10.44 -6.14 -16.25
N SER A 68 -9.35 -6.39 -15.51
CA SER A 68 -8.02 -5.93 -15.91
C SER A 68 -7.53 -6.75 -17.10
N LEU A 69 -7.90 -6.31 -18.29
CA LEU A 69 -7.32 -6.80 -19.53
C LEU A 69 -5.88 -6.29 -19.64
N GLU A 70 -4.98 -7.13 -20.16
CA GLU A 70 -3.66 -6.65 -20.55
C GLU A 70 -3.81 -5.47 -21.51
N PRO A 71 -3.03 -4.38 -21.33
CA PRO A 71 -3.08 -3.26 -22.23
C PRO A 71 -2.79 -3.72 -23.66
N ILE A 72 -3.78 -3.64 -24.54
CA ILE A 72 -3.57 -3.89 -25.97
C ILE A 72 -2.82 -2.68 -26.52
N SER A 73 -1.59 -2.89 -26.99
CA SER A 73 -0.84 -1.83 -27.64
C SER A 73 -1.63 -1.28 -28.83
N PRO A 74 -1.69 0.04 -29.02
CA PRO A 74 -2.38 0.62 -30.17
C PRO A 74 -1.80 0.03 -31.47
N PRO A 75 -2.63 -0.19 -32.50
CA PRO A 75 -2.14 -0.70 -33.78
C PRO A 75 -1.06 0.26 -34.31
N LYS A 76 0.06 -0.30 -34.79
CA LYS A 76 1.14 0.50 -35.39
C LYS A 76 0.54 1.27 -36.57
N SER A 77 0.54 2.59 -36.50
CA SER A 77 0.20 3.42 -37.66
C SER A 77 1.26 3.15 -38.72
N TYR A 78 0.90 2.48 -39.81
CA TYR A 78 1.75 2.45 -40.99
C TYR A 78 1.90 3.90 -41.45
N SER A 79 3.11 4.45 -41.34
CA SER A 79 3.43 5.74 -41.92
C SER A 79 3.11 5.64 -43.42
N ARG A 80 2.06 6.31 -43.87
CA ARG A 80 1.82 6.52 -45.30
C ARG A 80 3.05 7.27 -45.80
N ALA A 81 3.92 6.61 -46.54
CA ALA A 81 5.05 7.25 -47.19
C ALA A 81 4.48 8.38 -48.04
N HIS A 82 4.73 9.62 -47.63
CA HIS A 82 4.46 10.79 -48.45
C HIS A 82 5.33 10.65 -49.69
N THR A 83 4.74 10.18 -50.78
CA THR A 83 5.33 10.29 -52.11
C THR A 83 4.85 11.65 -52.62
N ASP A 84 5.67 12.66 -52.37
CA ASP A 84 5.55 13.95 -53.05
C ASP A 84 5.91 13.71 -54.53
N LEU A 85 4.99 14.10 -55.42
CA LEU A 85 5.14 14.16 -56.87
C LEU A 85 5.01 15.62 -57.30
#